data_AF-A0A2P4P804-F1
#
_entry.id   AF-A0A2P4P804-F1
#
_cell.length_a   1.000
_cell.length_b   1.000
_cell.length_c   1.000
_cell.angle_alpha   90.00
_cell.angle_beta   90.00
_cell.angle_gamma   90.00
#
_symmetry.space_group_name_H-M   'P 1'
#
loop_
_entity.id
_entity.type
_entity.pdbx_description
1 polymer ?
#
loop_
_entity_poly.entity_id
_entity_poly.type
_entity_poly.pdbx_seq_one_letter_code
_entity_poly.pdbx_strand_id
1 'polypeptide(L)'
;MQSQILALNEAIRQEKSSSSIDCNNPVAISPDYATSTSIPPTPIRASKPSNRWTSTEIRILIKEVKEHQQALQKVKDPREKGRIWDNIVSNIQSSNVASLVLKERSKASIQQKWDTVFQKYREYFL
;
A
#
# COMPACT_ATOMS: atom_id res chain seq x y z
N MET A 1 9.00 1.95 24.25
CA MET A 1 9.57 1.74 22.88
C MET A 1 9.43 0.31 22.36
N GLN A 2 9.49 -0.74 23.19
CA GLN A 2 9.41 -2.14 22.71
C GLN A 2 8.09 -2.53 22.01
N SER A 3 6.92 -2.09 22.51
CA SER A 3 5.63 -2.45 21.89
C SER A 3 5.45 -1.96 20.45
N GLN A 4 6.06 -0.83 20.10
CA GLN A 4 5.91 -0.22 18.77
C GLN A 4 6.75 -0.95 17.70
N ILE A 5 7.91 -1.48 18.09
CA ILE A 5 8.76 -2.30 17.21
C ILE A 5 8.10 -3.66 16.95
N LEU A 6 7.45 -4.24 17.97
CA LEU A 6 6.64 -5.45 17.83
C LEU A 6 5.50 -5.25 16.83
N ALA A 7 4.81 -4.11 16.87
CA ALA A 7 3.73 -3.78 15.94
C ALA A 7 4.19 -3.65 14.50
N LEU A 8 5.33 -2.98 14.29
CA LEU A 8 5.94 -2.87 12.97
C LEU A 8 6.24 -4.28 12.43
N ASN A 9 6.90 -5.12 13.25
CA ASN A 9 7.28 -6.49 12.88
C ASN A 9 6.07 -7.40 12.63
N GLU A 10 4.97 -7.22 13.38
CA GLU A 10 3.73 -7.96 13.15
C GLU A 10 3.01 -7.52 11.86
N ALA A 11 3.02 -6.22 11.56
CA ALA A 11 2.48 -5.70 10.31
C ALA A 11 3.18 -6.26 9.08
N ILE A 12 4.51 -6.34 9.16
CA ILE A 12 5.36 -6.90 8.12
C ILE A 12 5.10 -8.40 7.95
N ARG A 13 4.90 -9.16 9.04
CA ARG A 13 4.64 -10.61 8.97
C ARG A 13 3.30 -10.94 8.29
N GLN A 14 2.22 -10.24 8.64
CA GLN A 14 0.91 -10.53 8.09
C GLN A 14 0.76 -10.12 6.62
N GLU A 15 1.39 -9.03 6.17
CA GLU A 15 1.34 -8.64 4.75
C GLU A 15 2.06 -9.64 3.84
N LYS A 16 3.13 -10.28 4.34
CA LYS A 16 3.78 -11.42 3.66
C LYS A 16 2.86 -12.65 3.58
N SER A 17 2.05 -12.89 4.62
CA SER A 17 1.19 -14.08 4.71
C SER A 17 -0.15 -13.95 3.98
N SER A 18 -0.69 -12.74 3.76
CA SER A 18 -1.97 -12.54 3.03
C SER A 18 -1.81 -12.58 1.51
N SER A 19 -0.65 -12.97 1.00
CA SER A 19 -0.39 -13.24 -0.42
C SER A 19 -0.90 -14.63 -0.86
N SER A 20 -2.08 -15.05 -0.39
CA SER A 20 -2.74 -16.23 -0.94
C SER A 20 -3.61 -15.77 -2.09
N ILE A 21 -3.05 -15.83 -3.29
CA ILE A 21 -3.82 -15.83 -4.54
C ILE A 21 -4.70 -17.06 -4.52
N ASP A 22 -5.95 -16.88 -4.11
CA ASP A 22 -7.00 -17.88 -4.31
C ASP A 22 -7.40 -17.80 -5.78
N CYS A 23 -6.70 -18.59 -6.60
CA CYS A 23 -7.01 -18.77 -8.01
C CYS A 23 -8.33 -19.54 -8.07
N ASN A 24 -9.45 -18.82 -8.05
CA ASN A 24 -10.77 -19.38 -8.36
C ASN A 24 -10.72 -20.04 -9.74
N ASN A 25 -10.60 -21.36 -9.76
CA ASN A 25 -11.14 -22.20 -10.83
C ASN A 25 -12.66 -22.05 -10.79
N PRO A 26 -13.32 -21.89 -11.94
CA PRO A 26 -14.32 -22.92 -12.20
C PRO A 26 -14.39 -23.36 -13.67
N VAL A 27 -14.86 -24.61 -13.78
CA VAL A 27 -15.51 -25.25 -14.92
C VAL A 27 -14.59 -26.03 -15.87
N ALA A 28 -14.52 -27.32 -15.56
CA ALA A 28 -14.30 -28.38 -16.52
C ALA A 28 -15.36 -28.33 -17.63
N ILE A 29 -14.91 -28.29 -18.88
CA ILE A 29 -15.61 -28.93 -20.00
C ILE A 29 -14.55 -29.71 -20.77
N SER A 30 -14.84 -31.00 -20.96
CA SER A 30 -14.04 -32.05 -21.61
C SER A 30 -13.68 -31.71 -23.07
N PRO A 31 -12.67 -32.39 -23.66
CA PRO A 31 -11.96 -31.95 -24.86
C PRO A 31 -12.65 -32.45 -26.12
N ASP A 32 -12.53 -31.70 -27.22
CA ASP A 32 -12.63 -32.31 -28.55
C ASP A 32 -12.00 -31.45 -29.65
N TYR A 33 -11.00 -32.07 -30.28
CA TYR A 33 -10.34 -31.89 -31.58
C TYR A 33 -9.67 -30.56 -32.03
N ALA A 34 -8.55 -30.79 -32.73
CA ALA A 34 -7.51 -29.85 -33.14
C ALA A 34 -7.94 -28.84 -34.22
N THR A 35 -7.37 -27.63 -34.14
CA THR A 35 -6.95 -26.81 -35.29
C THR A 35 -5.91 -25.81 -34.80
N SER A 36 -4.64 -26.01 -35.18
CA SER A 36 -3.55 -25.06 -34.92
C SER A 36 -3.78 -23.77 -35.71
N THR A 37 -4.40 -22.78 -35.06
CA THR A 37 -4.40 -21.39 -35.55
C THR A 37 -3.34 -20.63 -34.77
N SER A 38 -2.28 -20.22 -35.48
CA SER A 38 -1.23 -19.34 -34.96
C SER A 38 -1.86 -18.02 -34.49
N ILE A 39 -1.96 -17.82 -33.18
CA ILE A 39 -2.40 -16.55 -32.59
C ILE A 39 -1.17 -15.64 -32.51
N PRO A 40 -1.22 -14.42 -33.08
CA PRO A 40 -0.12 -13.46 -32.95
C PRO A 40 0.09 -13.08 -31.48
N PRO A 41 1.31 -12.71 -31.05
CA PRO A 41 1.57 -12.36 -29.66
C PRO A 41 0.72 -11.14 -29.28
N THR A 42 -0.30 -11.38 -28.48
CA THR A 42 -1.12 -10.33 -27.87
C THR A 42 -0.18 -9.32 -27.20
N PRO A 43 -0.36 -8.01 -27.42
CA PRO A 43 0.41 -7.00 -26.69
C PRO A 43 0.23 -7.26 -25.20
N ILE A 44 1.34 -7.35 -24.47
CA ILE A 44 1.37 -7.41 -23.02
C ILE A 44 0.47 -6.28 -22.53
N ARG A 45 -0.76 -6.61 -22.13
CA ARG A 45 -1.65 -5.65 -21.48
C ARG A 45 -0.84 -5.16 -20.30
N ALA A 46 -0.43 -3.90 -20.33
CA ALA A 46 0.28 -3.25 -19.24
C ALA A 46 -0.43 -3.67 -17.95
N SER A 47 0.26 -4.50 -17.17
CA SER A 47 -0.28 -5.01 -15.92
C SER A 47 -0.59 -3.77 -15.09
N LYS A 48 -1.88 -3.57 -14.84
CA LYS A 48 -2.42 -2.49 -14.02
C LYS A 48 -1.46 -2.30 -12.84
N PRO A 49 -0.94 -1.08 -12.57
CA PRO A 49 0.05 -0.89 -11.53
C PRO A 49 -0.50 -1.52 -10.26
N SER A 50 0.24 -2.48 -9.72
CA SER A 50 -0.26 -3.30 -8.62
C SER A 50 -0.61 -2.37 -7.47
N ASN A 51 -1.90 -2.32 -7.10
CA ASN A 51 -2.38 -1.60 -5.92
C ASN A 51 -1.87 -2.21 -4.60
N ARG A 52 -0.99 -3.22 -4.69
CA ARG A 52 -0.35 -3.87 -3.57
C ARG A 52 0.63 -2.90 -2.91
N TRP A 53 0.36 -2.59 -1.66
CA TRP A 53 1.27 -1.86 -0.79
C TRP A 53 2.33 -2.82 -0.26
N THR A 54 3.60 -2.55 -0.53
CA THR A 54 4.70 -3.39 -0.02
C THR A 54 5.06 -3.02 1.41
N SER A 55 5.73 -3.93 2.13
CA SER A 55 6.18 -3.68 3.50
C SER A 55 7.09 -2.46 3.60
N THR A 56 7.94 -2.23 2.60
CA THR A 56 8.82 -1.05 2.54
C THR A 56 8.00 0.24 2.42
N GLU A 57 7.00 0.24 1.54
CA GLU A 57 6.11 1.41 1.37
C GLU A 57 5.31 1.72 2.64
N ILE A 58 4.83 0.68 3.32
CA ILE A 58 4.12 0.82 4.60
C ILE A 58 5.06 1.37 5.68
N ARG A 59 6.32 0.92 5.75
CA ARG A 59 7.31 1.46 6.69
C ARG A 59 7.61 2.93 6.43
N ILE A 60 7.78 3.32 5.16
CA ILE A 60 7.99 4.72 4.77
C ILE A 60 6.80 5.57 5.20
N LEU A 61 5.57 5.12 4.90
CA LEU A 61 4.35 5.81 5.31
C LEU A 61 4.28 6.00 6.83
N ILE A 62 4.51 4.94 7.60
CA ILE A 62 4.47 5.01 9.06
C ILE A 62 5.52 5.99 9.60
N LYS A 63 6.74 5.96 9.05
CA LYS A 63 7.82 6.88 9.45
C LYS A 63 7.41 8.34 9.23
N GLU A 64 7.00 8.69 8.02
CA GLU A 64 6.68 10.08 7.67
C GLU A 64 5.47 10.61 8.46
N VAL A 65 4.43 9.79 8.66
CA VAL A 65 3.26 10.20 9.45
C VAL A 65 3.63 10.36 10.93
N LYS A 66 4.50 9.50 11.49
CA LYS A 66 4.96 9.63 12.88
C LYS A 66 5.75 10.92 13.10
N GLU A 67 6.62 11.30 12.18
CA GLU A 67 7.38 12.56 12.25
C GLU A 67 6.46 13.78 12.30
N HIS A 68 5.28 13.70 11.68
CA HIS A 68 4.28 14.76 11.63
C HIS A 68 3.09 14.55 12.59
N GLN A 69 3.09 13.48 13.39
CA GLN A 69 1.96 13.09 14.24
C GLN A 69 1.64 14.16 15.29
N GLN A 70 2.67 14.77 15.88
CA GLN A 70 2.47 15.83 16.87
C GLN A 70 1.79 17.06 16.25
N ALA A 71 2.13 17.42 15.02
CA ALA A 71 1.49 18.52 14.30
C ALA A 71 0.03 18.17 13.97
N LEU A 72 -0.24 16.94 13.51
CA LEU A 72 -1.59 16.45 13.23
C LEU A 72 -2.49 16.44 14.48
N GLN A 73 -1.94 16.21 15.68
CA GLN A 73 -2.68 16.23 16.95
C GLN A 73 -2.91 17.64 17.50
N LYS A 74 -1.92 18.54 17.36
CA LYS A 74 -2.00 19.92 17.89
C LYS A 74 -2.92 20.82 17.08
N VAL A 75 -2.92 20.65 15.76
CA VAL A 75 -3.73 21.47 14.87
C VAL A 75 -5.19 21.09 15.02
N LYS A 76 -6.05 22.09 15.29
CA LYS A 76 -7.51 21.92 15.28
C LYS A 76 -8.13 22.24 13.93
N ASP A 77 -7.49 23.13 13.17
CA ASP A 77 -7.98 23.61 11.88
C ASP A 77 -7.87 22.53 10.77
N PRO A 78 -8.97 22.17 10.09
CA PRO A 78 -8.95 21.17 9.02
C PRO A 78 -8.06 21.54 7.82
N ARG A 79 -7.95 22.82 7.49
CA ARG A 79 -7.12 23.32 6.38
C ARG A 79 -5.64 23.17 6.70
N GLU A 80 -5.24 23.49 7.93
CA GLU A 80 -3.86 23.27 8.39
C GLU A 80 -3.52 21.78 8.47
N LYS A 81 -4.44 20.93 8.95
CA LYS A 81 -4.27 19.47 8.85
C LYS A 81 -4.08 19.02 7.41
N GLY A 82 -4.82 19.61 6.49
CA GLY A 82 -4.68 19.41 5.05
C GLY A 82 -3.25 19.66 4.57
N ARG A 83 -2.65 20.78 4.97
CA ARG A 83 -1.26 21.15 4.60
C ARG A 83 -0.22 20.19 5.18
N ILE A 84 -0.42 19.71 6.42
CA ILE A 84 0.49 18.72 7.00
C ILE A 84 0.46 17.43 6.18
N TRP A 85 -0.73 17.00 5.74
CA TRP A 85 -0.85 15.87 4.83
C TRP A 85 -0.19 16.12 3.47
N ASP A 86 -0.29 17.33 2.91
CA ASP A 86 0.41 17.68 1.68
C ASP A 86 1.93 17.57 1.86
N ASN A 87 2.47 17.98 3.02
CA ASN A 87 3.88 17.84 3.34
C ASN A 87 4.32 16.36 3.42
N ILE A 88 3.53 15.53 4.10
CA ILE A 88 3.78 14.08 4.20
C ILE A 88 3.82 13.46 2.80
N VAL A 89 2.85 13.79 1.94
CA VAL A 89 2.80 13.29 0.57
C VAL A 89 4.02 13.76 -0.22
N SER A 90 4.38 15.04 -0.13
CA SER A 90 5.56 15.60 -0.79
C SER A 90 6.85 14.89 -0.36
N ASN A 91 7.02 14.61 0.93
CA ASN A 91 8.18 13.88 1.45
C ASN A 91 8.25 12.44 0.91
N ILE A 92 7.11 11.73 0.86
CA ILE A 92 7.03 10.38 0.29
C ILE A 92 7.41 10.41 -1.20
N GLN A 93 6.89 11.39 -1.95
CA GLN A 93 7.12 11.52 -3.38
C GLN A 93 8.56 11.90 -3.73
N SER A 94 9.19 12.75 -2.92
CA SER A 94 10.59 13.18 -3.09
C SER A 94 11.60 12.18 -2.51
N SER A 95 11.17 11.25 -1.66
CA SER A 95 12.04 10.27 -1.01
C SER A 95 12.82 9.41 -2.03
N ASN A 96 14.13 9.31 -1.86
CA ASN A 96 14.97 8.46 -2.72
C ASN A 96 14.72 6.95 -2.50
N VAL A 97 14.23 6.55 -1.33
CA VAL A 97 13.94 5.14 -0.99
C VAL A 97 12.52 4.71 -1.32
N ALA A 98 11.64 5.64 -1.69
CA ALA A 98 10.29 5.32 -2.13
C ALA A 98 10.29 4.69 -3.53
N SER A 99 9.49 3.64 -3.71
CA SER A 99 9.25 3.03 -5.02
C SER A 99 8.57 4.05 -5.95
N LEU A 100 8.79 3.94 -7.26
CA LEU A 100 8.11 4.78 -8.24
C LEU A 100 6.58 4.70 -8.08
N VAL A 101 6.07 3.50 -7.84
CA VAL A 101 4.63 3.25 -7.60
C VAL A 101 4.12 4.03 -6.39
N LEU A 102 4.88 4.08 -5.29
CA LEU A 102 4.49 4.85 -4.11
C LEU A 102 4.50 6.36 -4.38
N LYS A 103 5.48 6.86 -5.14
CA LYS A 103 5.57 8.27 -5.52
C LYS A 103 4.39 8.72 -6.40
N GLU A 104 3.89 7.83 -7.25
CA GLU A 104 2.73 8.12 -8.10
C GLU A 104 1.39 8.03 -7.35
N ARG A 105 1.37 7.58 -6.09
CA ARG A 105 0.11 7.48 -5.33
C ARG A 105 -0.43 8.85 -4.96
N SER A 106 -1.74 8.99 -5.11
CA SER A 106 -2.46 10.20 -4.71
C SER A 106 -2.51 10.35 -3.19
N LYS A 107 -2.66 11.60 -2.72
CA LYS A 107 -2.91 11.93 -1.31
C LYS A 107 -4.03 11.09 -0.70
N ALA A 108 -5.14 10.93 -1.41
CA ALA A 108 -6.28 10.13 -0.94
C ALA A 108 -5.91 8.66 -0.72
N SER A 109 -5.14 8.05 -1.64
CA SER A 109 -4.68 6.66 -1.49
C SER A 109 -3.74 6.50 -0.29
N ILE A 110 -2.84 7.46 -0.08
CA ILE A 110 -1.91 7.50 1.06
C ILE A 110 -2.67 7.63 2.38
N GLN A 111 -3.65 8.55 2.45
CA GLN A 111 -4.50 8.74 3.63
C GLN A 111 -5.35 7.50 3.93
N GLN A 112 -6.02 6.93 2.92
CA GLN A 112 -6.81 5.71 3.07
C GLN A 112 -5.97 4.54 3.58
N LYS A 113 -4.73 4.40 3.08
CA LYS A 113 -3.82 3.37 3.57
C LYS A 113 -3.42 3.63 5.01
N TRP A 114 -3.11 4.88 5.37
CA TRP A 114 -2.80 5.25 6.74
C TRP A 114 -3.95 4.91 7.69
N ASP A 115 -5.20 5.23 7.34
CA ASP A 115 -6.36 4.92 8.18
C ASP A 115 -6.48 3.42 8.43
N THR A 116 -6.24 2.61 7.39
CA THR A 116 -6.24 1.14 7.51
C THR A 116 -5.14 0.64 8.44
N VAL A 117 -3.91 1.17 8.29
CA VAL A 117 -2.76 0.80 9.15
C VAL A 117 -3.00 1.25 10.58
N PHE A 118 -3.50 2.46 10.77
CA PHE A 118 -3.77 3.03 12.09
C PHE A 118 -4.88 2.26 12.81
N GLN A 119 -5.95 1.88 12.13
CA GLN A 119 -7.00 1.03 12.72
C GLN A 119 -6.47 -0.34 13.11
N LYS A 120 -5.68 -0.98 12.24
CA LYS A 120 -5.16 -2.34 12.49
C LYS A 120 -4.14 -2.40 13.63
N TYR A 121 -3.34 -1.35 13.82
CA TYR A 121 -2.27 -1.31 14.82
C TYR A 121 -2.50 -0.24 15.90
N ARG A 122 -3.76 0.15 16.12
CA ARG A 122 -4.15 1.25 17.01
C ARG A 122 -3.55 1.14 18.40
N GLU A 123 -3.56 -0.06 18.96
CA GLU A 123 -3.06 -0.38 20.31
C GLU A 123 -1.54 -0.27 20.45
N TYR A 124 -0.83 -0.16 19.34
CA TYR A 124 0.63 -0.03 19.33
C TYR A 124 1.12 1.38 19.00
N PHE A 125 0.21 2.26 18.58
CA PHE A 125 0.49 3.67 18.32
C PHE A 125 0.09 4.59 19.47
N LEU A 126 -0.74 4.08 20.40
CA LEU A 126 -1.12 4.69 21.67
C LEU A 126 -0.18 4.24 22.80
#